data_AF-A0A953QV14-F1
#
_entry.id   AF-A0A953QV14-F1
#
_cell.length_a   1.000
_cell.length_b   1.000
_cell.length_c   1.000
_cell.angle_alpha   90.00
_cell.angle_beta   90.00
_cell.angle_gamma   90.00
#
_symmetry.space_group_name_H-M   'P 1'
#
loop_
_entity.id
_entity.type
_entity.pdbx_description
1 polymer ?
#
loop_
_entity_poly.entity_id
_entity_poly.type
_entity_poly.pdbx_seq_one_letter_code
_entity_poly.pdbx_strand_id
1 'polypeptide(L)'
;MSSYLEAYGAAEEQHSRRVRLVKFVSIGLAVVVIVGGTFFAIFRNHSEERQINSFVDLLRRHDFAAAYRMWGCTDTHPCPGYTFQKFQEDWGPASTHADESTAQIGLSQSCGSGVVIRLDYQGSEEPIALWVERDTGIVSFAPWAECPGRHLRLGAWLKSLFGR
;
A
#
# COMPACT_ATOMS: atom_id res chain seq x y z
N MET A 1 -18.57 -5.51 -65.76
CA MET A 1 -17.70 -6.30 -64.85
C MET A 1 -16.82 -5.42 -63.95
N SER A 2 -16.55 -4.15 -64.30
CA SER A 2 -15.80 -3.21 -63.45
C SER A 2 -16.46 -2.86 -62.12
N SER A 3 -17.79 -2.73 -62.09
CA SER A 3 -18.55 -2.37 -60.88
C SER A 3 -18.45 -3.40 -59.75
N TYR A 4 -18.24 -4.68 -60.07
CA TYR A 4 -18.06 -5.73 -59.06
C TYR A 4 -16.68 -5.65 -58.39
N LEU A 5 -15.64 -5.31 -59.16
CA LEU A 5 -14.27 -5.15 -58.65
C LEU A 5 -14.12 -3.89 -57.80
N GLU A 6 -14.78 -2.78 -58.18
CA GLU A 6 -14.80 -1.56 -57.37
C GLU A 6 -15.55 -1.74 -56.04
N ALA A 7 -16.68 -2.45 -56.05
CA ALA A 7 -17.42 -2.77 -54.82
C ALA A 7 -16.61 -3.67 -53.87
N TYR A 8 -15.83 -4.60 -54.42
CA TYR A 8 -14.96 -5.48 -53.62
C TYR A 8 -13.78 -4.72 -53.00
N GLY A 9 -13.10 -3.87 -53.79
CA GLY A 9 -12.01 -3.01 -53.29
C GLY A 9 -12.47 -2.03 -52.21
N ALA A 10 -13.65 -1.42 -52.38
CA ALA A 10 -14.23 -0.52 -51.38
C ALA A 10 -14.62 -1.26 -50.08
N ALA A 11 -15.10 -2.50 -50.18
CA ALA A 11 -15.42 -3.33 -49.01
C ALA A 11 -14.17 -3.77 -48.24
N GLU A 12 -13.08 -4.14 -48.93
CA GLU A 12 -11.80 -4.51 -48.32
C GLU A 12 -11.11 -3.30 -47.64
N GLU A 13 -11.20 -2.11 -48.24
CA GLU A 13 -10.72 -0.88 -47.62
C GLU A 13 -11.49 -0.55 -46.34
N GLN A 14 -12.81 -0.70 -46.33
CA GLN A 14 -13.61 -0.49 -45.13
C GLN A 14 -13.30 -1.55 -44.05
N HIS A 15 -13.14 -2.81 -44.43
CA HIS A 15 -12.80 -3.89 -43.51
C HIS A 15 -11.41 -3.68 -42.88
N SER A 16 -10.40 -3.33 -43.68
CA SER A 16 -9.04 -3.09 -43.19
C SER A 16 -8.94 -1.89 -42.24
N ARG A 17 -9.70 -0.81 -42.50
CA ARG A 17 -9.81 0.35 -41.59
C ARG A 17 -10.46 -0.04 -40.26
N ARG A 18 -11.54 -0.82 -40.30
CA ARG A 18 -12.23 -1.33 -39.08
C ARG A 18 -11.31 -2.24 -38.27
N VAL A 19 -10.61 -3.18 -38.92
CA VAL A 19 -9.66 -4.09 -38.26
C VAL A 19 -8.51 -3.33 -37.62
N ARG A 20 -7.92 -2.34 -38.30
CA ARG A 20 -6.89 -1.48 -37.68
C ARG A 20 -7.42 -0.71 -36.49
N LEU A 21 -8.61 -0.11 -36.61
CA LEU A 21 -9.19 0.67 -35.52
C LEU A 21 -9.49 -0.22 -34.31
N VAL A 22 -10.11 -1.38 -34.51
CA VAL A 22 -10.36 -2.36 -33.44
C VAL A 22 -9.05 -2.82 -32.80
N LYS A 23 -8.00 -3.06 -33.59
CA LYS A 23 -6.68 -3.43 -33.08
C LYS A 23 -6.04 -2.33 -32.23
N PHE A 24 -6.10 -1.06 -32.69
CA PHE A 24 -5.55 0.05 -31.91
C PHE A 24 -6.35 0.31 -30.63
N VAL A 25 -7.68 0.21 -30.70
CA VAL A 25 -8.55 0.34 -29.53
C VAL A 25 -8.31 -0.79 -28.54
N SER A 26 -8.18 -2.04 -29.00
CA SER A 26 -7.94 -3.19 -28.10
C SER A 26 -6.57 -3.11 -27.43
N ILE A 27 -5.51 -2.71 -28.16
CA ILE A 27 -4.19 -2.47 -27.60
C ILE A 27 -4.23 -1.31 -26.60
N GLY A 28 -4.88 -0.19 -26.96
CA GLY A 28 -5.03 0.97 -26.08
C GLY A 28 -5.74 0.62 -24.78
N LEU A 29 -6.84 -0.14 -24.86
CA LEU A 29 -7.57 -0.62 -23.70
C LEU A 29 -6.72 -1.55 -22.83
N ALA A 30 -6.00 -2.49 -23.43
CA ALA A 30 -5.12 -3.39 -22.70
C ALA A 30 -4.03 -2.62 -21.93
N VAL A 31 -3.43 -1.59 -22.56
CA VAL A 31 -2.44 -0.72 -21.91
C VAL A 31 -3.08 0.04 -20.74
N VAL A 32 -4.26 0.63 -20.92
CA VAL A 32 -4.97 1.36 -19.84
C VAL A 32 -5.27 0.43 -18.66
N VAL A 33 -5.71 -0.81 -18.90
CA VAL A 33 -6.00 -1.78 -17.83
C VAL A 33 -4.72 -2.16 -17.08
N ILE A 34 -3.62 -2.42 -17.79
CA ILE A 34 -2.33 -2.77 -17.16
C ILE A 34 -1.80 -1.60 -16.34
N VAL A 35 -1.75 -0.40 -16.93
CA VAL A 35 -1.23 0.80 -16.28
C VAL A 35 -2.12 1.19 -15.09
N GLY A 36 -3.44 1.25 -15.29
CA GLY A 36 -4.40 1.56 -14.25
C GLY A 36 -4.39 0.53 -13.11
N GLY A 37 -4.30 -0.77 -13.42
CA GLY A 37 -4.17 -1.82 -12.42
C GLY A 37 -2.87 -1.74 -11.61
N THR A 38 -1.77 -1.37 -12.27
CA THR A 38 -0.47 -1.17 -11.63
C THR A 38 -0.50 0.02 -10.67
N PHE A 39 -1.01 1.18 -11.14
CA PHE A 39 -1.19 2.36 -10.30
C PHE A 39 -2.11 2.07 -9.12
N PHE A 40 -3.25 1.42 -9.35
CA PHE A 40 -4.16 1.04 -8.29
C PHE A 40 -3.46 0.15 -7.24
N ALA A 41 -2.71 -0.88 -7.68
CA ALA A 41 -2.01 -1.77 -6.75
C ALA A 41 -0.94 -1.05 -5.92
N ILE A 42 -0.23 -0.06 -6.49
CA ILE A 42 0.81 0.70 -5.78
C ILE A 42 0.20 1.72 -4.81
N PHE A 43 -0.83 2.45 -5.24
CA PHE A 43 -1.42 3.56 -4.48
C PHE A 43 -2.48 3.13 -3.47
N ARG A 44 -3.01 1.89 -3.54
CA ARG A 44 -4.09 1.39 -2.68
C ARG A 44 -3.82 1.47 -1.17
N ASN A 45 -2.56 1.34 -0.74
CA ASN A 45 -2.17 1.39 0.68
C ASN A 45 -1.36 2.64 1.04
N HIS A 46 -1.32 3.63 0.15
CA HIS A 46 -0.41 4.76 0.31
C HIS A 46 -0.83 5.69 1.46
N SER A 47 -2.12 5.81 1.73
CA SER A 47 -2.65 6.53 2.90
C SER A 47 -2.16 5.94 4.21
N GLU A 48 -2.20 4.61 4.34
CA GLU A 48 -1.84 3.88 5.55
C GLU A 48 -0.32 3.87 5.74
N GLU A 49 0.44 3.75 4.65
CA GLU A 49 1.90 3.93 4.68
C GLU A 49 2.28 5.35 5.13
N ARG A 50 1.57 6.39 4.69
CA ARG A 50 1.78 7.77 5.18
C ARG A 50 1.45 7.92 6.67
N GLN A 51 0.44 7.22 7.16
CA GLN A 51 0.07 7.23 8.57
C GLN A 51 1.19 6.63 9.44
N ILE A 52 1.75 5.48 9.03
CA ILE A 52 2.91 4.89 9.71
C ILE A 52 4.15 5.78 9.62
N ASN A 53 4.43 6.38 8.46
CA ASN A 53 5.54 7.32 8.35
C ASN A 53 5.38 8.52 9.29
N SER A 54 4.16 9.04 9.44
CA SER A 54 3.88 10.13 10.38
C SER A 54 4.06 9.68 11.82
N PHE A 55 3.60 8.47 12.17
CA PHE A 55 3.82 7.86 13.47
C PHE A 55 5.32 7.75 13.80
N VAL A 56 6.11 7.17 12.89
CA VAL A 56 7.58 7.04 13.04
C VAL A 56 8.25 8.42 13.13
N ASP A 57 7.81 9.41 12.35
CA ASP A 57 8.36 10.78 12.43
C ASP A 57 8.10 11.43 13.80
N LEU A 58 6.94 11.17 14.42
CA LEU A 58 6.66 11.63 15.79
C LEU A 58 7.58 10.95 16.80
N LEU A 59 7.84 9.65 16.66
CA LEU A 59 8.78 8.93 17.52
C LEU A 59 10.21 9.47 17.38
N ARG A 60 10.66 9.75 16.14
CA ARG A 60 11.96 10.40 15.87
C ARG A 60 12.10 11.76 16.55
N ARG A 61 11.01 12.52 16.63
CA ARG A 61 10.97 13.83 17.30
C ARG A 61 10.78 13.73 18.82
N HIS A 62 10.72 12.51 19.36
CA HIS A 62 10.38 12.23 20.76
C HIS A 62 9.01 12.77 21.20
N ASP A 63 8.09 13.01 20.26
CA ASP A 63 6.71 13.40 20.57
C ASP A 63 5.84 12.15 20.79
N PHE A 64 6.13 11.45 21.88
CA PHE A 64 5.42 10.22 22.25
C PHE A 64 3.95 10.47 22.55
N ALA A 65 3.59 11.65 23.05
CA ALA A 65 2.21 12.00 23.34
C ALA A 65 1.38 12.09 22.03
N ALA A 66 1.92 12.71 20.99
CA ALA A 66 1.27 12.72 19.67
C ALA A 66 1.20 11.34 19.04
N ALA A 67 2.28 10.56 19.12
CA ALA A 67 2.32 9.20 18.59
C ALA A 67 1.29 8.29 19.31
N TYR A 68 1.14 8.43 20.62
CA TYR A 68 0.16 7.69 21.42
C TYR A 68 -1.29 8.06 21.06
N ARG A 69 -1.56 9.32 20.67
CA ARG A 69 -2.87 9.70 20.11
C ARG A 69 -3.18 9.01 18.78
N MET A 70 -2.17 8.78 17.93
CA MET A 70 -2.35 8.00 16.69
C MET A 70 -2.69 6.54 16.98
N TRP A 71 -2.34 6.05 18.17
CA TRP A 71 -2.76 4.74 18.67
C TRP A 71 -4.24 4.65 19.04
N GLY A 72 -5.00 5.75 18.89
CA GLY A 72 -6.41 5.86 19.26
C GLY A 72 -6.63 6.11 20.76
N CYS A 73 -5.56 6.15 21.54
CA CYS A 73 -5.60 6.37 22.98
C CYS A 73 -5.52 7.88 23.26
N THR A 74 -6.55 8.43 23.89
CA THR A 74 -6.61 9.87 24.25
C THR A 74 -6.99 10.03 25.71
N ASP A 75 -6.83 11.23 26.26
CA ASP A 75 -7.25 11.54 27.64
C ASP A 75 -8.76 11.30 27.85
N THR A 76 -9.56 11.42 26.79
CA THR A 76 -11.01 11.19 26.81
C THR A 76 -11.38 9.73 26.54
N HIS A 77 -10.53 8.96 25.86
CA HIS A 77 -10.72 7.54 25.56
C HIS A 77 -9.41 6.78 25.86
N PRO A 78 -9.11 6.50 27.15
CA PRO A 78 -7.89 5.81 27.51
C PRO A 78 -7.95 4.34 27.12
N CYS A 79 -6.83 3.79 26.65
CA CYS A 79 -6.67 2.37 26.33
C CYS A 79 -6.36 1.58 27.61
N PRO A 80 -7.31 0.77 28.15
CA PRO A 80 -7.14 0.18 29.48
C PRO A 80 -5.98 -0.82 29.57
N GLY A 81 -5.66 -1.51 28.46
CA GLY A 81 -4.59 -2.51 28.39
C GLY A 81 -3.26 -1.99 27.86
N TYR A 82 -3.19 -0.72 27.47
CA TYR A 82 -2.01 -0.14 26.83
C TYR A 82 -1.84 1.31 27.26
N THR A 83 -1.23 1.51 28.43
CA THR A 83 -1.02 2.84 29.02
C THR A 83 0.11 3.57 28.32
N PHE A 84 0.19 4.89 28.52
CA PHE A 84 1.29 5.71 28.00
C PHE A 84 2.68 5.26 28.51
N GLN A 85 2.74 4.69 29.72
CA GLN A 85 3.99 4.13 30.23
C GLN A 85 4.43 2.91 29.40
N LYS A 86 3.50 1.98 29.14
CA LYS A 86 3.79 0.79 28.32
C LYS A 86 4.14 1.16 26.88
N PHE A 87 3.48 2.20 26.34
CA PHE A 87 3.85 2.77 25.05
C PHE A 87 5.31 3.28 25.04
N GLN A 88 5.76 3.96 26.09
CA GLN A 88 7.17 4.38 26.20
C GLN A 88 8.14 3.22 26.44
N GLU A 89 7.70 2.11 27.04
CA GLU A 89 8.52 0.90 27.15
C GLU A 89 8.76 0.27 25.76
N ASP A 90 7.74 0.27 24.89
CA ASP A 90 7.83 -0.30 23.53
C ASP A 90 8.50 0.62 22.51
N TRP A 91 8.28 1.95 22.61
CA TRP A 91 8.67 2.92 21.58
C TRP A 91 9.60 4.03 22.09
N GLY A 92 9.84 4.10 23.40
CA GLY A 92 10.67 5.13 24.01
C GLY A 92 12.17 4.89 23.81
N PRO A 93 13.01 5.79 24.34
CA PRO A 93 14.47 5.71 24.16
C PRO A 93 15.11 4.48 24.83
N ALA A 94 14.39 3.82 25.74
CA ALA A 94 14.83 2.59 26.39
C ALA A 94 14.35 1.32 25.68
N SER A 95 13.58 1.44 24.58
CA SER A 95 13.07 0.28 23.86
C SER A 95 14.14 -0.34 22.97
N THR A 96 13.93 -1.61 22.59
CA THR A 96 14.80 -2.33 21.65
C THR A 96 14.84 -1.65 20.27
N HIS A 97 13.85 -0.81 19.96
CA HIS A 97 13.65 -0.14 18.68
C HIS A 97 13.82 1.38 18.77
N ALA A 98 14.56 1.87 19.77
CA ALA A 98 14.70 3.30 20.05
C ALA A 98 15.30 4.14 18.89
N ASP A 99 16.02 3.52 17.95
CA ASP A 99 16.56 4.22 16.77
C ASP A 99 15.59 4.18 15.57
N GLU A 100 14.61 5.08 15.64
CA GLU A 100 13.58 5.26 14.61
C GLU A 100 14.13 5.81 13.29
N SER A 101 15.38 6.28 13.24
CA SER A 101 16.02 6.72 11.99
C SER A 101 16.29 5.55 11.05
N THR A 102 16.44 4.35 11.62
CA THR A 102 16.67 3.11 10.88
C THR A 102 15.38 2.39 10.46
N ALA A 103 14.24 2.87 10.94
CA ALA A 103 12.93 2.28 10.68
C ALA A 103 12.50 2.53 9.24
N GLN A 104 12.20 1.45 8.51
CA GLN A 104 11.72 1.49 7.12
C GLN A 104 10.46 0.65 6.97
N ILE A 105 9.54 1.13 6.14
CA ILE A 105 8.37 0.35 5.77
C ILE A 105 8.80 -0.74 4.79
N GLY A 106 8.67 -2.00 5.22
CA GLY A 106 8.91 -3.15 4.37
C GLY A 106 7.64 -3.59 3.64
N LEU A 107 6.98 -4.59 4.20
CA LEU A 107 5.82 -5.23 3.60
C LEU A 107 4.51 -4.57 4.04
N SER A 108 3.70 -4.14 3.07
CA SER A 108 2.33 -3.62 3.29
C SER A 108 1.29 -4.55 2.67
N GLN A 109 0.37 -5.07 3.48
CA GLN A 109 -0.68 -6.01 3.05
C GLN A 109 -2.06 -5.51 3.47
N SER A 110 -2.98 -5.41 2.52
CA SER A 110 -4.39 -5.15 2.84
C SER A 110 -5.01 -6.38 3.49
N CYS A 111 -5.69 -6.20 4.63
CA CYS A 111 -6.27 -7.29 5.40
C CYS A 111 -7.65 -6.88 5.93
N GLY A 112 -8.73 -7.42 5.37
CA GLY A 112 -10.09 -7.06 5.79
C GLY A 112 -10.34 -5.54 5.74
N SER A 113 -10.65 -4.96 6.90
CA SER A 113 -10.92 -3.52 7.08
C SER A 113 -9.66 -2.66 7.23
N GLY A 114 -8.48 -3.26 7.40
CA GLY A 114 -7.22 -2.57 7.65
C GLY A 114 -6.09 -2.95 6.72
N VAL A 115 -4.89 -2.54 7.12
CA VAL A 115 -3.62 -2.85 6.47
C VAL A 115 -2.61 -3.27 7.52
N VAL A 116 -1.97 -4.42 7.31
CA VAL A 116 -0.79 -4.86 8.08
C VAL A 116 0.45 -4.28 7.40
N ILE A 117 1.22 -3.49 8.14
CA ILE A 117 2.44 -2.83 7.68
C ILE A 117 3.59 -3.29 8.56
N ARG A 118 4.63 -3.85 7.96
CA ARG A 118 5.86 -4.20 8.65
C ARG A 118 6.82 -3.01 8.69
N LEU A 119 7.31 -2.75 9.90
CA LEU A 119 8.40 -1.83 10.17
C LEU A 119 9.68 -2.64 10.39
N ASP A 120 10.60 -2.53 9.44
CA ASP A 120 11.90 -3.19 9.49
C ASP A 120 12.92 -2.18 10.06
N TYR A 121 13.67 -2.57 11.09
CA TYR A 121 14.75 -1.75 11.67
C TYR A 121 16.11 -2.30 11.22
N GLN A 122 17.05 -1.40 10.91
CA GLN A 122 18.38 -1.82 10.50
C GLN A 122 19.10 -2.54 11.66
N GLY A 123 19.50 -3.79 11.44
CA GLY A 123 20.18 -4.60 12.46
C GLY A 123 19.25 -5.40 13.36
N SER A 124 17.93 -5.28 13.21
CA SER A 124 16.95 -6.20 13.79
C SER A 124 16.56 -7.26 12.78
N GLU A 125 16.59 -8.54 13.15
CA GLU A 125 16.05 -9.63 12.32
C GLU A 125 14.52 -9.71 12.43
N GLU A 126 13.96 -9.24 13.55
CA GLU A 126 12.52 -9.28 13.80
C GLU A 126 11.87 -7.93 13.44
N PRO A 127 10.94 -7.94 12.46
CA PRO A 127 10.15 -6.77 12.10
C PRO A 127 9.01 -6.55 13.08
N ILE A 128 8.58 -5.29 13.26
CA ILE A 128 7.36 -4.99 14.01
C ILE A 128 6.20 -4.90 13.01
N ALA A 129 5.18 -5.74 13.20
CA ALA A 129 3.96 -5.67 12.40
C ALA A 129 2.94 -4.73 13.08
N LEU A 130 2.57 -3.67 12.36
CA LEU A 130 1.57 -2.69 12.76
C LEU A 130 0.31 -2.85 11.93
N TRP A 131 -0.84 -2.66 12.56
CA TRP A 131 -2.13 -2.57 11.91
C TRP A 131 -2.54 -1.11 11.79
N VAL A 132 -3.03 -0.73 10.61
CA VAL A 132 -3.68 0.56 10.39
C VAL A 132 -5.12 0.29 9.97
N GLU A 133 -6.06 0.78 10.75
CA GLU A 133 -7.48 0.72 10.39
C GLU A 133 -7.78 1.74 9.28
N ARG A 134 -8.43 1.33 8.18
CA ARG A 134 -8.63 2.23 7.03
C ARG A 134 -9.60 3.37 7.34
N ASP A 135 -10.65 3.08 8.10
CA ASP A 135 -11.73 4.04 8.35
C ASP A 135 -11.32 5.11 9.36
N THR A 136 -10.55 4.73 10.39
CA THR A 136 -10.18 5.64 11.48
C THR A 136 -8.73 6.11 11.42
N GLY A 137 -7.86 5.42 10.68
CA GLY A 137 -6.42 5.70 10.64
C GLY A 137 -5.70 5.39 11.96
N ILE A 138 -6.36 4.68 12.88
CA ILE A 138 -5.78 4.27 14.15
C ILE A 138 -4.69 3.23 13.90
N VAL A 139 -3.54 3.43 14.53
CA VAL A 139 -2.41 2.51 14.51
C VAL A 139 -2.48 1.59 15.72
N SER A 140 -2.22 0.30 15.56
CA SER A 140 -2.11 -0.65 16.66
C SER A 140 -1.12 -1.75 16.33
N PHE A 141 -0.81 -2.62 17.30
CA PHE A 141 -0.08 -3.84 16.99
C PHE A 141 -0.91 -4.74 16.09
N ALA A 142 -0.29 -5.28 15.05
CA ALA A 142 -0.98 -6.23 14.19
C ALA A 142 -1.25 -7.52 14.95
N PRO A 143 -2.45 -8.11 14.82
CA PRO A 143 -2.76 -9.40 15.43
C PRO A 143 -1.97 -10.57 14.79
N TRP A 144 -1.30 -10.34 13.67
CA TRP A 144 -0.48 -11.29 12.94
C TRP A 144 0.66 -10.58 12.19
N ALA A 145 1.80 -11.25 12.03
CA ALA A 145 2.96 -10.71 11.32
C ALA A 145 2.68 -10.43 9.82
N GLU A 146 1.80 -11.23 9.23
CA GLU A 146 1.32 -11.09 7.85
C GLU A 146 -0.17 -11.44 7.79
N CYS A 147 -0.90 -10.90 6.80
CA CYS A 147 -2.33 -11.15 6.70
C CYS A 147 -2.63 -12.63 6.41
N PRO A 148 -3.49 -13.29 7.20
CA PRO A 148 -3.82 -14.69 6.99
C PRO A 148 -4.59 -14.90 5.68
N GLY A 149 -4.20 -15.94 4.94
CA GLY A 149 -4.85 -16.35 3.69
C GLY A 149 -4.06 -16.01 2.44
N ARG A 150 -4.62 -16.39 1.29
CA ARG A 150 -3.96 -16.25 -0.01
C ARG A 150 -4.14 -14.83 -0.54
N HIS A 151 -3.10 -14.02 -0.38
CA HIS A 151 -3.07 -12.65 -0.90
C HIS A 151 -2.18 -12.58 -2.15
N LEU A 152 -2.64 -11.83 -3.15
CA LEU A 152 -1.83 -11.55 -4.33
C LEU A 152 -0.79 -10.48 -3.97
N ARG A 153 0.50 -10.87 -3.90
CA ARG A 153 1.61 -9.95 -3.62
C ARG A 153 1.98 -9.06 -4.81
N LEU A 154 1.04 -8.78 -5.71
CA LEU A 154 1.27 -8.01 -6.93
C LEU A 154 1.80 -6.62 -6.62
N GLY A 155 1.26 -5.93 -5.61
CA GLY A 155 1.75 -4.62 -5.19
C GLY A 155 3.20 -4.65 -4.69
N ALA A 156 3.54 -5.60 -3.81
CA ALA A 156 4.91 -5.76 -3.30
C ALA A 156 5.90 -6.15 -4.42
N TRP A 157 5.49 -7.06 -5.32
CA TRP A 157 6.29 -7.46 -6.48
C TRP A 157 6.51 -6.29 -7.45
N LEU A 158 5.46 -5.53 -7.79
CA LEU A 158 5.55 -4.33 -8.61
C LEU A 158 6.47 -3.28 -7.96
N LYS A 159 6.31 -2.99 -6.66
CA LYS A 159 7.20 -2.08 -5.93
C LYS A 159 8.65 -2.56 -5.97
N SER A 160 8.92 -3.86 -5.86
CA SER A 160 10.29 -4.41 -5.97
C SER A 160 10.91 -4.27 -7.37
N LEU A 161 10.09 -4.20 -8.42
CA LEU A 161 10.57 -4.01 -9.79
C LEU A 161 10.84 -2.54 -10.14
N PHE A 162 10.09 -1.61 -9.55
CA PHE A 162 10.20 -0.17 -9.84
C PHE A 162 10.92 0.63 -8.75
N GLY A 163 11.12 0.07 -7.56
CA GLY A 163 11.79 0.69 -6.42
C GLY A 163 13.18 0.10 -6.17
N ARG A 164 14.19 0.69 -6.78
CA ARG A 164 15.56 0.79 -6.26
C ARG A 164 15.95 2.24 -6.23
#